data_AF-A0A842XXJ2-F1
#
_entry.id   AF-A0A842XXJ2-F1
#
_cell.length_a   1.000
_cell.length_b   1.000
_cell.length_c   1.000
_cell.angle_alpha   90.00
_cell.angle_beta   90.00
_cell.angle_gamma   90.00
#
_symmetry.space_group_name_H-M   'P 1'
#
loop_
_entity.id
_entity.type
_entity.pdbx_description
1 polymer ?
#
loop_
_entity_poly.entity_id
_entity_poly.type
_entity_poly.pdbx_seq_one_letter_code
_entity_poly.pdbx_strand_id
1 'polypeptide(L)' 'MHIFFQYPPKYSVSFIARRLKGRSSRLLREKIPELKKWWKNGLWAPGCYHGSVGHGWEVVEKYIAGQDRKS' A
#
# COMPACT_ATOMS: atom_id res chain seq x y z
N MET A 1 10.17 6.83 -1.73
CA MET A 1 9.57 6.32 -0.48
C MET A 1 9.26 4.85 -0.68
N HIS A 2 9.87 3.98 0.11
CA HIS A 2 9.59 2.54 0.11
C HIS A 2 8.87 2.20 1.41
N ILE A 3 7.79 1.42 1.33
CA ILE A 3 7.04 0.96 2.51
C ILE A 3 6.91 -0.54 2.40
N PHE A 4 7.23 -1.23 3.49
CA PHE A 4 6.87 -2.61 3.68
C PHE A 4 5.81 -2.67 4.78
N PHE A 5 4.65 -3.24 4.49
CA PHE A 5 3.54 -3.29 5.44
C PHE A 5 2.60 -4.45 5.14
N GLN A 6 1.97 -4.97 6.19
CA GLN A 6 0.90 -5.95 6.09
C GLN A 6 -0.45 -5.21 6.07
N TYR A 7 -1.38 -5.65 5.23
CA TYR A 7 -2.70 -5.04 5.14
C TYR A 7 -3.79 -6.10 4.88
N PRO A 8 -5.05 -5.84 5.28
CA PRO A 8 -6.16 -6.72 4.97
C PRO A 8 -6.41 -6.83 3.46
N PRO A 9 -6.64 -8.03 2.91
CA PRO A 9 -6.77 -8.24 1.46
C PRO A 9 -7.99 -7.55 0.85
N LYS A 10 -8.97 -7.14 1.67
CA LYS A 10 -10.13 -6.35 1.23
C LYS A 10 -9.78 -4.97 0.65
N TYR A 11 -8.58 -4.47 0.90
CA TYR A 11 -8.11 -3.19 0.37
C TYR A 11 -7.14 -3.41 -0.79
N SER A 12 -7.37 -2.74 -1.92
CA SER A 12 -6.40 -2.76 -3.02
C SER A 12 -5.14 -1.97 -2.68
N VAL A 13 -3.99 -2.37 -3.22
CA VAL A 13 -2.72 -1.67 -3.00
C VAL A 13 -2.79 -0.23 -3.49
N SER A 14 -3.41 -0.01 -4.65
CA SER A 14 -3.63 1.34 -5.21
C SER A 14 -4.47 2.22 -4.29
N PHE A 15 -5.49 1.66 -3.63
CA PHE A 15 -6.29 2.40 -2.65
C PHE A 15 -5.43 2.85 -1.46
N ILE A 16 -4.61 1.95 -0.92
CA ILE A 16 -3.72 2.24 0.21
C ILE A 16 -2.66 3.27 -0.19
N ALA A 17 -2.01 3.09 -1.34
CA ALA A 17 -1.01 4.01 -1.86
C ALA A 17 -1.58 5.42 -2.06
N ARG A 18 -2.78 5.54 -2.63
CA ARG A 18 -3.49 6.82 -2.79
C ARG A 18 -3.74 7.49 -1.43
N ARG A 19 -4.21 6.73 -0.44
CA ARG A 19 -4.49 7.23 0.91
C ARG A 19 -3.22 7.72 1.60
N LEU A 20 -2.14 6.95 1.51
CA LEU A 20 -0.85 7.27 2.14
C LEU A 20 -0.21 8.49 1.50
N LYS A 21 -0.07 8.52 0.17
CA LYS A 21 0.47 9.66 -0.58
C LYS A 21 -0.34 10.93 -0.34
N GLY A 22 -1.67 10.84 -0.36
CA GLY A 22 -2.55 11.98 -0.13
C GLY A 22 -2.43 12.54 1.28
N ARG A 23 -2.50 11.67 2.30
CA ARG A 23 -2.41 12.09 3.71
C ARG A 23 -1.03 12.64 4.06
N SER A 24 0.04 12.00 3.61
CA SER A 24 1.40 12.48 3.86
C SER A 24 1.67 13.81 3.15
N SER A 25 1.19 13.98 1.90
CA SER A 25 1.28 15.27 1.19
C SER A 25 0.60 16.39 1.96
N ARG A 26 -0.62 16.16 2.49
CA ARG A 26 -1.33 17.15 3.30
C ARG A 26 -0.56 17.50 4.57
N LEU A 27 -0.18 16.50 5.36
CA LEU A 27 0.50 16.71 6.64
C LEU A 27 1.86 17.41 6.46
N LEU A 28 2.61 17.08 5.42
CA LEU A 28 3.90 17.72 5.13
C LEU A 28 3.72 19.18 4.72
N ARG A 29 2.70 19.50 3.92
CA ARG A 29 2.38 20.90 3.54
C ARG A 29 1.87 21.72 4.72
N GLU A 30 1.21 21.10 5.70
CA GLU A 30 0.79 21.76 6.94
C GLU A 30 1.99 22.05 7.86
N LYS A 31 2.91 21.09 8.01
CA LYS A 31 4.10 21.23 8.86
C LYS A 31 5.20 22.10 8.24
N ILE A 32 5.31 22.11 6.91
CA ILE A 32 6.38 22.82 6.18
C ILE A 32 5.71 23.68 5.09
N PRO A 33 5.29 24.91 5.43
CA PRO A 33 4.57 25.80 4.51
C PRO A 33 5.35 26.12 3.22
N GLU A 34 6.69 26.14 3.29
CA GLU A 34 7.57 26.35 2.13
C GLU A 34 7.36 25.31 1.02
N LEU A 35 6.98 24.07 1.36
CA LEU A 35 6.68 23.03 0.37
C LEU A 35 5.52 23.40 -0.56
N LYS A 36 4.61 24.27 -0.11
CA LYS A 36 3.49 24.75 -0.95
C LYS A 36 4.00 25.62 -2.11
N LYS A 37 5.11 26.34 -1.92
CA LYS A 37 5.71 27.18 -2.97
C LYS A 37 6.40 26.33 -4.03
N TRP A 38 7.11 25.29 -3.62
CA TRP A 38 7.96 24.48 -4.51
C TRP A 38 7.21 23.35 -5.21
N TRP A 39 6.21 22.73 -4.56
CA TRP A 39 5.44 21.61 -5.11
C TRP A 39 3.97 21.96 -5.33
N LYS A 40 3.68 22.87 -6.28
CA LYS A 40 2.30 23.30 -6.57
C LYS A 40 1.42 22.18 -7.14
N ASN A 41 1.96 21.31 -8.01
CA ASN A 41 1.18 20.32 -8.76
C ASN A 41 1.05 18.95 -8.05
N GLY A 42 1.71 18.76 -6.92
CA GLY A 42 1.69 17.50 -6.17
C GLY A 42 3.05 17.20 -5.54
N LEU A 43 3.05 16.55 -4.37
CA LEU A 43 4.30 16.17 -3.68
C LEU A 43 4.84 14.83 -4.19
N TRP A 44 3.97 13.93 -4.63
CA TRP A 44 4.32 12.57 -5.01
C TRP A 44 4.02 12.34 -6.49
N ALA A 45 4.83 11.51 -7.14
CA ALA A 45 4.56 11.05 -8.49
C ALA A 45 3.23 10.27 -8.55
N PRO A 46 2.49 10.36 -9.67
CA PRO A 46 1.22 9.66 -9.86
C PRO A 46 1.41 8.13 -9.85
N GLY A 47 2.51 7.64 -10.41
CA GLY A 47 2.85 6.21 -10.44
C GLY A 47 3.31 5.65 -9.09
N CYS A 48 3.07 4.36 -8.86
CA CYS A 48 3.56 3.60 -7.71
C CYS A 48 3.96 2.20 -8.17
N TYR A 49 5.08 1.68 -7.70
CA TYR A 49 5.43 0.27 -7.83
C TYR A 49 4.98 -0.48 -6.58
N HIS A 50 4.48 -1.70 -6.76
CA HIS A 50 4.08 -2.58 -5.67
C HIS A 50 4.32 -4.04 -6.06
N GLY A 51 4.98 -4.79 -5.18
CA GLY A 51 5.19 -6.22 -5.28
C GLY A 51 4.72 -6.90 -4.00
N SER A 52 4.06 -8.05 -4.13
CA SER A 52 3.71 -8.89 -2.98
C SER A 52 4.91 -9.73 -2.57
N VAL A 53 5.16 -9.79 -1.27
CA VAL A 53 6.06 -10.76 -0.65
C VAL A 53 5.16 -11.78 0.03
N GLY A 54 5.10 -12.99 -0.54
CA GLY A 54 4.17 -14.04 -0.12
C GLY A 54 4.89 -15.30 0.33
N HIS A 55 4.14 -16.16 1.03
CA HIS A 55 4.57 -17.53 1.28
C HIS A 55 4.39 -18.36 0.01
N GLY A 56 5.26 -19.37 -0.19
CA GLY A 56 5.29 -20.19 -1.39
C GLY A 56 4.07 -21.11 -1.57
N TRP A 57 4.12 -21.91 -2.65
CA TRP A 57 3.06 -22.85 -3.06
C TRP A 57 2.58 -23.77 -1.93
N GLU A 58 3.47 -24.17 -1.02
CA GLU A 58 3.16 -25.03 0.13
C GLU A 58 2.02 -24.52 1.02
N VAL A 59 1.86 -23.20 1.17
CA VAL A 59 0.78 -22.62 1.97
C VAL A 59 -0.57 -22.78 1.27
N VAL A 60 -0.57 -22.70 -0.06
CA VAL A 60 -1.77 -22.91 -0.89
C VAL A 60 -2.20 -24.38 -0.83
N GLU A 61 -1.26 -25.31 -0.96
CA GLU A 61 -1.55 -26.76 -0.87
C GLU A 61 -2.17 -27.13 0.49
N LYS A 62 -1.59 -26.64 1.59
CA LYS A 62 -2.13 -26.87 2.94
C LYS A 62 -3.52 -26.27 3.11
N TYR A 63 -3.77 -25.10 2.54
CA TYR A 63 -5.09 -24.46 2.58
C TYR A 63 -6.14 -25.32 1.87
N ILE A 64 -5.85 -25.78 0.65
CA ILE A 64 -6.77 -26.61 -0.16
C ILE A 64 -7.03 -27.95 0.55
N ALA A 65 -5.99 -28.66 0.98
CA ALA A 65 -6.12 -29.95 1.67
C ALA A 65 -6.91 -29.85 2.99
N GLY A 66 -6.92 -28.69 3.63
CA GLY A 66 -7.69 -28.41 4.84
C GLY A 66 -9.18 -28.13 4.60
N GLN A 67 -9.60 -27.77 3.37
CA GLN A 67 -11.02 -27.50 3.06
C GLN A 67 -11.84 -28.79 2.96
N ASP A 68 -11.27 -29.88 2.41
CA ASP A 68 -11.98 -31.15 2.22
C ASP A 68 -12.36 -31.87 3.53
N ARG A 69 -11.71 -31.54 4.66
CA ARG A 69 -11.97 -32.19 5.96
C ARG A 69 -13.17 -31.62 6.72
N LYS A 70 -13.87 -30.61 6.17
CA LYS A 70 -14.98 -29.91 6.84
C LYS A 70 -16.35 -30.12 6.18
N SER A 71 -16.48 -31.08 5.26
CA SER A 71 -17.80 -31.50 4.75
C SER A 71 -18.39 -32.67 5.50
#